data_AF-A0AAW7QUP6-F1
#
_entry.id   AF-A0AAW7QUP6-F1
#
_cell.length_a   1.000
_cell.length_b   1.000
_cell.length_c   1.000
_cell.angle_alpha   90.00
_cell.angle_beta   90.00
_cell.angle_gamma   90.00
#
_symmetry.space_group_name_H-M   'P 1'
#
loop_
_entity.id
_entity.type
_entity.pdbx_description
1 polymer ?
#
loop_
_entity_poly.entity_id
_entity_poly.type
_entity_poly.pdbx_seq_one_letter_code
_entity_poly.pdbx_strand_id
1 'polypeptide(L)'
;MEILFVILLALTSPFSSNPEHQFDSGNYFETERFKGPQENNFVGTLYICAHLADTEKYVDDFQELIEQFANISGITPADSEALYRDAQRWWDLRPKNANYKVFWNDMCKEPTENMRNYFKSQSQHP
;
A
#
# COMPACT_ATOMS: atom_id res chain seq x y z
N MET A 1 -28.73 4.33 -55.80
CA MET A 1 -27.86 5.31 -55.13
C MET A 1 -28.75 6.29 -54.39
N GLU A 2 -28.22 6.92 -53.33
CA GLU A 2 -28.86 7.83 -52.35
C GLU A 2 -29.19 7.12 -51.00
N ILE A 3 -28.20 6.97 -50.10
CA ILE A 3 -27.71 7.93 -49.06
C ILE A 3 -28.76 8.06 -47.93
N LEU A 4 -28.70 7.22 -46.89
CA LEU A 4 -27.96 7.42 -45.62
C LEU A 4 -28.42 8.67 -44.85
N PHE A 5 -29.27 8.49 -43.83
CA PHE A 5 -29.27 9.38 -42.66
C PHE A 5 -29.29 8.53 -41.40
N VAL A 6 -28.08 8.40 -40.87
CA VAL A 6 -27.73 7.80 -39.59
C VAL A 6 -28.51 8.50 -38.49
N ILE A 7 -29.13 7.68 -37.67
CA ILE A 7 -29.82 7.99 -36.42
C ILE A 7 -28.95 8.96 -35.60
N LEU A 8 -29.37 10.23 -35.53
CA LEU A 8 -28.83 11.22 -34.61
C LEU A 8 -29.30 10.84 -33.19
N LEU A 9 -28.60 9.87 -32.60
CA LEU A 9 -28.57 9.61 -31.16
C LEU A 9 -27.79 10.73 -30.48
N ALA A 10 -28.31 11.96 -30.54
CA ALA A 10 -27.93 13.04 -29.65
C ALA A 10 -28.72 12.90 -28.34
N LEU A 11 -28.57 11.74 -27.68
CA LEU A 11 -28.72 11.64 -26.24
C LEU A 11 -27.46 12.28 -25.65
N THR A 12 -27.42 13.61 -25.67
CA THR A 12 -26.48 14.39 -24.88
C THR A 12 -26.92 14.29 -23.43
N SER A 13 -26.69 13.13 -22.82
CA SER A 13 -26.62 13.03 -21.37
C SER A 13 -25.54 14.02 -20.93
N PRO A 14 -25.84 15.01 -20.07
CA PRO A 14 -24.77 15.72 -19.42
C PRO A 14 -24.02 14.64 -18.63
N PHE A 15 -22.79 14.35 -19.04
CA PHE A 15 -21.83 13.76 -18.12
C PHE A 15 -21.77 14.74 -16.94
N SER A 16 -22.54 14.46 -15.90
CA SER A 16 -22.25 14.99 -14.57
C SER A 16 -20.87 14.45 -14.26
N SER A 17 -19.84 15.24 -14.59
CA SER A 17 -18.55 15.13 -13.97
C SER A 17 -18.81 15.33 -12.48
N ASN A 18 -19.03 14.23 -11.76
CA ASN A 18 -18.77 14.21 -10.34
C ASN A 18 -17.38 14.84 -10.20
N PRO A 19 -17.21 15.91 -9.41
CA PRO A 19 -15.87 16.29 -9.03
C PRO A 19 -15.36 15.12 -8.20
N GLU A 20 -14.64 14.21 -8.84
CA GLU A 20 -13.70 13.36 -8.14
C GLU A 20 -12.85 14.35 -7.36
N HIS A 21 -13.04 14.37 -6.04
CA HIS A 21 -12.07 14.96 -5.14
C HIS A 21 -10.74 14.30 -5.50
N GLN A 22 -9.91 14.99 -6.27
CA GLN A 22 -8.56 14.53 -6.58
C GLN A 22 -7.84 14.47 -5.24
N PHE A 23 -7.69 13.26 -4.72
CA PHE A 23 -6.94 13.02 -3.52
C PHE A 23 -5.49 13.44 -3.79
N ASP A 24 -5.05 14.50 -3.11
CA ASP A 24 -3.70 15.04 -3.25
C ASP A 24 -2.73 14.24 -2.35
N SER A 25 -2.17 13.17 -2.93
CA SER A 25 -1.18 12.33 -2.25
C SER A 25 0.07 13.11 -1.84
N GLY A 26 0.44 14.17 -2.56
CA GLY A 26 1.66 14.94 -2.36
C GLY A 26 1.69 15.69 -1.04
N ASN A 27 0.53 16.17 -0.59
CA ASN A 27 0.37 16.90 0.67
C ASN A 27 -0.08 16.02 1.84
N TYR A 28 -0.58 14.81 1.58
CA TYR A 28 -1.13 13.93 2.62
C TYR A 28 -0.08 12.99 3.24
N PHE A 29 0.86 12.50 2.43
CA PHE A 29 1.91 11.60 2.89
C PHE A 29 3.22 12.34 3.18
N GLU A 30 3.96 11.88 4.19
CA GLU A 30 5.26 12.44 4.56
C GLU A 30 6.37 12.00 3.60
N THR A 31 6.35 10.74 3.20
CA THR A 31 7.45 10.07 2.50
C THR A 31 7.21 9.97 0.99
N GLU A 32 8.26 10.13 0.19
CA GLU A 32 8.19 9.99 -1.27
C GLU A 32 7.71 8.61 -1.71
N ARG A 33 7.94 7.59 -0.88
CA ARG A 33 7.47 6.22 -1.08
C ARG A 33 5.94 6.17 -1.24
N PHE A 34 5.20 6.91 -0.41
CA PHE A 34 3.74 6.94 -0.46
C PHE A 34 3.16 8.02 -1.38
N LYS A 35 3.98 8.98 -1.82
CA LYS A 35 3.58 9.99 -2.82
C LYS A 35 3.63 9.47 -4.26
N GLY A 36 4.52 8.53 -4.55
CA GLY A 36 4.73 7.95 -5.88
C GLY A 36 3.79 6.80 -6.25
N PRO A 37 3.94 6.23 -7.48
CA PRO A 37 3.15 5.07 -7.92
C PRO A 37 3.41 3.83 -7.06
N GLN A 38 2.34 3.15 -6.64
CA GLN A 38 2.40 1.99 -5.73
C GLN A 38 3.17 0.79 -6.29
N GLU A 39 3.14 0.60 -7.61
CA GLU A 39 3.80 -0.50 -8.32
C GLU A 39 5.33 -0.56 -8.15
N ASN A 40 5.95 0.53 -7.70
CA ASN A 40 7.39 0.59 -7.40
C ASN A 40 7.68 0.78 -5.90
N ASN A 41 6.66 0.68 -5.05
CA ASN A 41 6.75 0.99 -3.63
C ASN A 41 6.80 -0.28 -2.75
N PHE A 42 7.81 -1.12 -2.96
CA PHE A 42 8.02 -2.31 -2.13
C PHE A 42 8.10 -1.97 -0.64
N VAL A 43 8.89 -0.94 -0.30
CA VAL A 43 9.06 -0.52 1.11
C VAL A 43 7.73 -0.06 1.69
N GLY A 44 6.98 0.84 1.05
CA GLY A 44 5.70 1.26 1.61
C GLY A 44 4.68 0.13 1.69
N THR A 45 4.67 -0.80 0.73
CA THR A 45 3.85 -2.02 0.80
C THR A 45 4.20 -2.85 2.04
N LEU A 46 5.49 -3.00 2.35
CA LEU A 46 5.94 -3.72 3.53
C LEU A 46 5.44 -3.06 4.84
N TYR A 47 5.45 -1.72 4.93
CA TYR A 47 4.91 -1.00 6.09
C TYR A 47 3.37 -1.07 6.16
N ILE A 48 2.67 -1.10 5.02
CA ILE A 48 1.21 -1.40 4.98
C ILE A 48 0.95 -2.80 5.53
N CYS A 49 1.73 -3.80 5.12
CA CYS A 49 1.63 -5.16 5.65
C CYS A 49 1.89 -5.23 7.15
N ALA A 50 2.87 -4.48 7.67
CA ALA A 50 3.15 -4.40 9.09
C ALA A 50 1.96 -3.81 9.88
N HIS A 51 1.39 -2.72 9.40
CA HIS A 51 0.22 -2.11 10.04
C HIS A 51 -1.02 -3.01 9.98
N LEU A 52 -1.25 -3.67 8.84
CA LEU A 52 -2.32 -4.66 8.69
C LEU A 52 -2.15 -5.84 9.67
N ALA A 53 -0.93 -6.38 9.79
CA ALA A 53 -0.63 -7.46 10.71
C ALA A 53 -0.92 -7.10 12.16
N ASP A 54 -0.54 -5.88 12.57
CA ASP A 54 -0.81 -5.40 13.92
C ASP A 54 -2.31 -5.18 14.16
N THR A 55 -3.02 -4.58 13.20
CA THR A 55 -4.45 -4.28 13.33
C THR A 55 -5.31 -5.54 13.38
N GLU A 56 -5.04 -6.51 12.51
CA GLU A 56 -5.81 -7.75 12.37
C GLU A 56 -5.22 -8.91 13.20
N LYS A 57 -4.11 -8.69 13.91
CA LYS A 57 -3.40 -9.67 14.73
C LYS A 57 -3.00 -10.93 13.95
N TYR A 58 -2.53 -10.77 12.72
CA TYR A 58 -2.08 -11.89 11.90
C TYR A 58 -0.76 -12.51 12.39
N VAL A 59 0.14 -11.68 12.94
CA VAL A 59 1.40 -12.08 13.55
C VAL A 59 1.74 -11.10 14.69
N ASP A 60 2.54 -11.54 15.65
CA ASP A 60 2.95 -10.76 16.83
C ASP A 60 4.36 -10.16 16.71
N ASP A 61 5.18 -10.69 15.81
CA ASP A 61 6.60 -10.33 15.64
C ASP A 61 6.89 -9.38 14.48
N PHE A 62 5.87 -8.91 13.74
CA PHE A 62 6.11 -8.09 12.53
C PHE A 62 6.90 -6.82 12.84
N GLN A 63 6.62 -6.16 13.97
CA GLN A 63 7.31 -4.93 14.34
C GLN A 63 8.83 -5.15 14.48
N GLU A 64 9.23 -6.24 15.12
CA GLU A 64 10.65 -6.62 15.23
C GLU A 64 11.26 -6.90 13.85
N LEU A 65 10.52 -7.60 12.98
CA LEU A 65 10.97 -7.88 11.61
C LEU A 65 11.17 -6.59 10.79
N ILE A 66 10.32 -5.58 10.96
CA ILE A 66 10.45 -4.27 10.31
C ILE A 66 11.66 -3.50 10.84
N GLU A 67 11.89 -3.53 12.15
CA GLU A 67 13.04 -2.86 12.75
C GLU A 67 14.36 -3.48 12.26
N GLN A 68 14.43 -4.81 12.17
CA GLN A 68 15.57 -5.52 11.60
C GLN A 68 15.76 -5.16 10.11
N PHE A 69 14.67 -5.14 9.34
CA PHE A 69 14.71 -4.72 7.93
C PHE A 69 15.19 -3.29 7.73
N ALA A 70 14.67 -2.35 8.53
CA ALA A 70 15.04 -0.95 8.48
C ALA A 70 16.54 -0.79 8.74
N ASN A 71 17.06 -1.47 9.76
CA ASN A 71 18.48 -1.46 10.11
C ASN A 71 19.37 -1.95 8.96
N ILE A 72 19.07 -3.12 8.37
CA ILE A 72 19.89 -3.67 7.27
C ILE A 72 19.76 -2.87 5.96
N SER A 73 18.64 -2.17 5.77
CA SER A 73 18.37 -1.38 4.57
C SER A 73 18.88 0.06 4.69
N GLY A 74 19.49 0.44 5.82
CA GLY A 74 19.96 1.80 6.07
C GLY A 74 18.82 2.83 6.19
N ILE A 75 17.61 2.40 6.54
CA ILE A 75 16.48 3.28 6.83
C ILE A 75 16.67 3.80 8.25
N THR A 76 16.71 5.12 8.42
CA THR A 76 16.86 5.71 9.74
C THR A 76 15.64 5.43 10.61
N PRO A 77 15.76 5.43 11.95
CA PRO A 77 14.60 5.27 12.83
C PRO A 77 13.50 6.32 12.56
N ALA A 78 13.88 7.56 12.26
CA ALA A 78 12.94 8.63 11.94
C ALA A 78 12.20 8.37 10.61
N ASP A 79 12.90 7.91 9.58
CA ASP A 79 12.28 7.56 8.29
C ASP A 79 11.38 6.34 8.41
N SER A 80 11.79 5.33 9.20
CA SER A 80 10.97 4.15 9.51
C SER A 80 9.67 4.55 10.20
N GLU A 81 9.74 5.44 11.19
CA GLU A 81 8.55 5.96 11.87
C GLU A 81 7.64 6.74 10.90
N ALA A 82 8.20 7.56 10.02
CA ALA A 82 7.44 8.29 9.01
C ALA A 82 6.74 7.34 8.01
N LEU A 83 7.43 6.28 7.56
CA LEU A 83 6.85 5.24 6.71
C LEU A 83 5.70 4.51 7.41
N TYR A 84 5.81 4.25 8.71
CA TYR A 84 4.75 3.61 9.48
C TYR A 84 3.52 4.52 9.62
N ARG A 85 3.71 5.82 9.89
CA ARG A 85 2.62 6.81 9.89
C ARG A 85 1.93 6.91 8.54
N ASP A 86 2.69 6.90 7.44
CA ASP A 86 2.09 6.91 6.10
C ASP A 86 1.32 5.62 5.78
N ALA A 87 1.79 4.46 6.27
CA ALA A 87 1.05 3.21 6.16
C ALA A 87 -0.29 3.25 6.92
N GLN A 88 -0.32 3.84 8.12
CA GLN A 88 -1.55 4.08 8.89
C GLN A 88 -2.49 5.02 8.13
N ARG A 89 -1.98 6.15 7.62
CA ARG A 89 -2.74 7.11 6.82
C ARG A 89 -3.33 6.48 5.56
N TRP A 90 -2.57 5.63 4.89
CA TRP A 90 -3.04 4.87 3.74
C TRP A 90 -4.15 3.90 4.15
N TRP A 91 -3.97 3.22 5.27
CA TRP A 91 -4.97 2.30 5.82
C TRP A 91 -6.28 2.99 6.19
N ASP A 92 -6.23 4.23 6.68
CA ASP A 92 -7.44 4.99 7.00
C ASP A 92 -8.28 5.31 5.77
N LEU A 93 -7.62 5.61 4.64
CA LEU A 93 -8.25 5.91 3.34
C LEU A 93 -8.74 4.67 2.58
N ARG A 94 -8.35 3.48 3.02
CA ARG A 94 -8.60 2.23 2.30
C ARG A 94 -10.10 1.99 2.04
N PRO A 95 -10.48 1.39 0.89
CA PRO A 95 -11.87 0.98 0.65
C PRO A 95 -12.36 -0.01 1.71
N LYS A 96 -13.33 0.39 2.55
CA LYS A 96 -13.80 -0.45 3.67
C LYS A 96 -14.50 -1.75 3.24
N ASN A 97 -14.86 -1.87 1.97
CA ASN A 97 -15.49 -3.05 1.38
C ASN A 97 -14.49 -4.02 0.70
N ALA A 98 -13.19 -3.73 0.71
CA ALA A 98 -12.18 -4.64 0.16
C ALA A 98 -11.87 -5.82 1.11
N ASN A 99 -11.45 -6.96 0.54
CA ASN A 99 -11.06 -8.14 1.30
C ASN A 99 -9.58 -8.08 1.70
N TYR A 100 -9.30 -7.50 2.87
CA TYR A 100 -7.93 -7.36 3.38
C TYR A 100 -7.28 -8.67 3.84
N LYS A 101 -8.06 -9.74 4.03
CA LYS A 101 -7.50 -11.08 4.24
C LYS A 101 -6.87 -11.65 2.97
N VAL A 102 -7.47 -11.40 1.81
CA VAL A 102 -6.87 -11.75 0.52
C VAL A 102 -5.61 -10.93 0.28
N PHE A 103 -5.66 -9.62 0.53
CA PHE A 103 -4.46 -8.78 0.46
C PHE A 103 -3.32 -9.30 1.35
N TRP A 104 -3.62 -9.65 2.61
CA TRP A 104 -2.64 -10.27 3.51
C TRP A 104 -2.04 -11.55 2.92
N ASN A 105 -2.89 -12.49 2.50
CA ASN A 105 -2.45 -13.78 2.01
C ASN A 105 -1.60 -13.68 0.75
N ASP A 106 -1.99 -12.78 -0.18
CA ASP A 106 -1.38 -12.71 -1.50
C ASP A 106 -0.15 -11.79 -1.53
N MET A 107 -0.11 -10.75 -0.69
CA MET A 107 0.91 -9.69 -0.75
C MET A 107 1.81 -9.61 0.47
N CYS A 108 1.37 -10.08 1.64
CA CYS A 108 2.08 -9.84 2.90
C CYS A 108 2.67 -11.10 3.53
N LYS A 109 1.89 -12.18 3.57
CA LYS A 109 2.21 -13.37 4.36
C LYS A 109 3.56 -13.98 3.98
N GLU A 110 3.76 -14.28 2.70
CA GLU A 110 5.00 -14.90 2.22
C GLU A 110 6.22 -13.98 2.42
N PRO A 111 6.18 -12.68 2.06
CA PRO A 111 7.27 -11.75 2.40
C PRO A 111 7.62 -11.73 3.89
N THR A 112 6.64 -11.71 4.79
CA THR A 112 6.87 -11.75 6.24
C THR A 112 7.56 -13.05 6.67
N GLU A 113 7.11 -14.20 6.16
CA GLU A 113 7.72 -15.50 6.44
C GLU A 113 9.17 -15.55 5.92
N ASN A 114 9.43 -14.98 4.74
CA ASN A 114 10.77 -14.89 4.15
C ASN A 114 11.71 -14.02 5.00
N MET A 115 11.23 -12.86 5.48
CA MET A 115 12.00 -12.00 6.39
C MET A 115 12.35 -12.74 7.68
N ARG A 116 11.36 -13.40 8.30
CA ARG A 116 11.56 -14.17 9.52
C ARG A 116 12.61 -15.27 9.34
N ASN A 117 12.53 -16.02 8.23
CA ASN A 117 13.48 -17.08 7.94
C ASN A 117 14.89 -16.53 7.70
N TYR A 118 15.01 -15.41 6.97
CA TYR A 118 16.28 -14.73 6.75
C TYR A 118 16.93 -14.34 8.07
N PHE A 119 16.24 -13.61 8.95
CA PHE A 119 16.84 -13.13 10.20
C PHE A 119 17.17 -14.25 11.18
N LYS A 120 16.33 -15.30 11.26
CA LYS A 120 16.66 -16.51 12.03
C LYS A 120 17.96 -17.18 11.54
N SER A 121 18.19 -17.22 10.23
CA SER A 121 19.42 -17.80 9.67
C SER A 121 20.66 -16.95 9.98
N GLN A 122 20.54 -15.63 10.04
CA GLN A 122 21.65 -14.74 10.36
C GLN A 122 22.06 -14.85 11.84
N SER A 123 21.10 -15.05 12.75
CA SER A 123 21.39 -15.25 14.18
C SER A 123 22.16 -16.54 14.49
N GLN A 124 22.23 -17.50 13.56
CA GLN A 124 22.95 -18.76 13.72
C GLN A 124 24.42 -18.70 13.25
N HIS A 125 24.84 -17.59 12.63
CA HIS A 125 26.20 -17.37 12.14
C HIS A 125 26.76 -16.03 12.64
N PRO A 126 27.05 -15.89 13.95
CA PRO A 126 27.67 -14.69 14.52
C PRO A 126 29.12 -14.48 14.06
#